data_AF-A0A5N6ZDJ4-F1
#
_entry.id   AF-A0A5N6ZDJ4-F1
#
_cell.length_a   1.000
_cell.length_b   1.000
_cell.length_c   1.000
_cell.angle_alpha   90.00
_cell.angle_beta   90.00
_cell.angle_gamma   90.00
#
_symmetry.space_group_name_H-M   'P 1'
#
loop_
_entity.id
_entity.type
_entity.pdbx_description
1 polymer ?
#
loop_
_entity_poly.entity_id
_entity_poly.type
_entity_poly.pdbx_seq_one_letter_code
_entity_poly.pdbx_strand_id
1 'polypeptide(L)'
;MKFSLLIASAMCAGAFAQQRASFTMYGSGDSNGSPNCATAVNACGQPTQSGITAALSQAQFGVGPGQGAGPACGTCWELTITSDLNGNPVEQKTVKVTVNNLCPIDGNPICNTPNSYGAAIHFDLCKDTGVQGNFFTSTGAGTGTAQQVSC
;
A
#
# COMPACT_ATOMS: atom_id res chain seq x y z
N MET A 1 10.45 -46.91 -31.92
CA MET A 1 9.57 -45.72 -32.01
C MET A 1 9.76 -44.93 -30.71
N LYS A 2 10.45 -43.79 -30.76
CA LYS A 2 10.69 -42.92 -29.58
C LYS A 2 9.61 -41.84 -29.57
N PHE A 3 8.68 -41.92 -28.62
CA PHE A 3 7.71 -40.85 -28.36
C PHE A 3 8.36 -39.84 -27.42
N SER A 4 8.78 -38.69 -27.97
CA SER A 4 9.15 -37.52 -27.17
C SER A 4 7.89 -36.74 -26.82
N LEU A 5 7.51 -36.77 -25.55
CA LEU A 5 6.41 -36.00 -24.99
C LEU A 5 6.92 -34.58 -24.70
N LEU A 6 6.49 -33.60 -25.50
CA LEU A 6 6.70 -32.17 -25.21
C LEU A 6 5.61 -31.72 -24.23
N ILE A 7 5.99 -31.50 -22.96
CA ILE A 7 5.12 -30.85 -21.98
C ILE A 7 5.24 -29.35 -22.21
N ALA A 8 4.21 -28.76 -22.82
CA ALA A 8 4.06 -27.32 -22.88
C ALA A 8 3.58 -26.81 -21.51
N SER A 9 4.49 -26.27 -20.71
CA SER A 9 4.15 -25.56 -19.47
C SER A 9 3.48 -24.24 -19.83
N ALA A 10 2.16 -24.17 -19.71
CA ALA A 10 1.42 -22.91 -19.79
C ALA A 10 1.79 -22.03 -18.59
N MET A 11 2.58 -20.98 -18.83
CA MET A 11 2.81 -19.92 -17.87
C MET A 11 1.54 -19.08 -17.75
N CYS A 12 0.66 -19.41 -16.81
CA CYS A 12 -0.34 -18.45 -16.35
C CYS A 12 0.42 -17.29 -15.70
N ALA A 13 0.53 -16.17 -16.41
CA ALA A 13 0.84 -14.89 -15.78
C ALA A 13 -0.30 -14.62 -14.78
N GLY A 14 -0.05 -14.90 -13.51
CA GLY A 14 -1.04 -14.70 -12.45
C GLY A 14 -1.37 -13.22 -12.35
N ALA A 15 -2.58 -12.84 -12.74
CA ALA A 15 -3.13 -11.56 -12.32
C ALA A 15 -3.19 -11.58 -10.79
N PHE A 16 -2.42 -10.71 -10.14
CA PHE A 16 -2.52 -10.54 -8.69
C PHE A 16 -3.96 -10.18 -8.34
N ALA A 17 -4.56 -10.89 -7.39
CA ALA A 17 -5.95 -10.70 -7.03
C ALA A 17 -6.17 -9.30 -6.44
N GLN A 18 -7.23 -8.63 -6.89
CA GLN A 18 -7.63 -7.35 -6.33
C GLN A 18 -8.19 -7.54 -4.92
N GLN A 19 -7.69 -6.76 -3.96
CA GLN A 19 -8.06 -6.86 -2.54
C GLN A 19 -8.82 -5.62 -2.10
N ARG A 20 -9.73 -5.80 -1.13
CA ARG A 20 -10.36 -4.67 -0.45
C ARG A 20 -9.34 -3.98 0.44
N ALA A 21 -9.16 -2.67 0.24
CA ALA A 21 -8.12 -1.88 0.86
C ALA A 21 -8.69 -0.66 1.60
N SER A 22 -7.91 -0.16 2.54
CA SER A 22 -8.14 1.13 3.21
C SER A 22 -6.90 2.00 3.07
N PHE A 23 -7.12 3.31 3.10
CA PHE A 23 -6.11 4.29 2.76
C PHE A 23 -6.15 5.45 3.76
N THR A 24 -4.99 5.89 4.22
CA THR A 24 -4.78 7.16 4.93
C THR A 24 -3.60 7.90 4.29
N MET A 25 -3.23 9.03 4.86
CA MET A 25 -1.99 9.71 4.54
C MET A 25 -1.24 10.12 5.81
N TYR A 26 0.09 10.11 5.73
CA TYR A 26 1.00 10.57 6.78
C TYR A 26 2.10 11.45 6.19
N GLY A 27 2.80 12.21 7.03
CA GLY A 27 3.92 13.06 6.62
C GLY A 27 3.85 14.47 7.21
N SER A 28 4.41 15.44 6.49
CA SER A 28 4.58 16.79 7.00
C SER A 28 3.25 17.43 7.46
N GLY A 29 3.22 17.83 8.74
CA GLY A 29 2.06 18.44 9.38
C GLY A 29 1.01 17.45 9.90
N ASP A 30 1.31 16.14 9.94
CA ASP A 30 0.46 15.16 10.61
C ASP A 30 0.63 15.23 12.14
N SER A 31 -0.51 15.22 12.84
CA SER A 31 -0.60 15.24 14.31
C SER A 31 -0.54 13.83 14.92
N ASN A 32 -0.65 12.77 14.11
CA ASN A 32 -0.75 11.37 14.54
C ASN A 32 0.61 10.65 14.65
N GLY A 33 1.71 11.40 14.79
CA GLY A 33 2.99 10.85 15.25
C GLY A 33 4.00 10.48 14.17
N SER A 34 3.73 10.72 12.89
CA SER A 34 4.74 10.60 11.83
C SER A 34 4.89 11.92 11.05
N PRO A 35 5.59 12.92 11.63
CA PRO A 35 5.73 14.25 11.04
C PRO A 35 6.56 14.28 9.76
N ASN A 36 7.10 13.14 9.30
CA ASN A 36 7.84 13.03 8.07
C ASN A 36 7.66 11.63 7.47
N CYS A 37 7.08 11.55 6.26
CA CYS A 37 6.97 10.32 5.49
C CYS A 37 8.11 10.16 4.47
N ALA A 38 8.83 11.26 4.19
CA ALA A 38 10.05 11.33 3.41
C ALA A 38 11.27 11.36 4.36
N THR A 39 11.43 10.29 5.14
CA THR A 39 12.57 10.15 6.07
C THR A 39 13.84 9.73 5.34
N ALA A 40 15.01 10.08 5.89
CA ALA A 40 16.30 9.59 5.41
C ALA A 40 16.50 8.06 5.64
N VAL A 41 15.68 7.44 6.49
CA VAL A 41 15.64 6.00 6.74
C VAL A 41 14.19 5.60 6.99
N ASN A 42 13.59 4.84 6.07
CA ASN A 42 12.30 4.17 6.24
C ASN A 42 12.52 2.69 6.59
N ALA A 43 11.44 1.94 6.87
CA ALA A 43 11.55 0.52 7.22
C ALA A 43 12.23 -0.32 6.12
N CYS A 44 12.20 0.14 4.86
CA CYS A 44 12.90 -0.50 3.75
C CYS A 44 14.37 -0.08 3.57
N GLY A 45 14.85 0.93 4.32
CA GLY A 45 16.19 1.48 4.18
C GLY A 45 16.44 2.22 2.86
N GLN A 46 15.38 2.61 2.14
CA GLN A 46 15.45 3.23 0.80
C GLN A 46 14.71 4.57 0.80
N PRO A 47 15.35 5.68 1.20
CA PRO A 47 14.69 6.98 1.38
C PRO A 47 14.29 7.66 0.06
N THR A 48 14.96 7.31 -1.04
CA THR A 48 14.71 7.92 -2.35
C THR A 48 13.98 6.94 -3.23
N GLN A 49 12.69 7.19 -3.46
CA GLN A 49 11.90 6.51 -4.48
C GLN A 49 11.14 7.55 -5.29
N SER A 50 11.10 7.37 -6.62
CA SER A 50 10.33 8.22 -7.51
C SER A 50 8.84 7.91 -7.41
N GLY A 51 7.99 8.94 -7.43
CA GLY A 51 6.55 8.79 -7.42
C GLY A 51 5.96 8.70 -6.00
N ILE A 52 4.71 8.25 -5.92
CA ILE A 52 3.98 8.15 -4.64
C ILE A 52 4.47 6.92 -3.88
N THR A 53 4.76 7.09 -2.60
CA THR A 53 5.18 5.99 -1.72
C THR A 53 4.18 5.72 -0.62
N ALA A 54 4.16 4.50 -0.09
CA ALA A 54 3.26 4.12 0.99
C ALA A 54 3.94 3.26 2.06
N ALA A 55 3.47 3.43 3.30
CA ALA A 55 3.67 2.48 4.36
C ALA A 55 2.59 1.39 4.27
N LEU A 56 2.99 0.12 4.33
CA LEU A 56 2.07 -1.01 4.20
C LEU A 56 1.74 -1.61 5.57
N SER A 57 0.49 -2.04 5.78
CA SER A 57 0.09 -2.74 7.01
C SER A 57 1.02 -3.90 7.35
N GLN A 58 1.38 -4.02 8.63
CA GLN A 58 2.43 -4.92 9.11
C GLN A 58 2.29 -6.37 8.63
N ALA A 59 1.06 -6.90 8.56
CA ALA A 59 0.81 -8.27 8.10
C ALA A 59 1.28 -8.48 6.64
N GLN A 60 1.09 -7.49 5.77
CA GLN A 60 1.49 -7.54 4.36
C GLN A 60 2.90 -7.00 4.15
N PHE A 61 3.39 -6.11 5.03
CA PHE A 61 4.79 -5.70 5.03
C PHE A 61 5.72 -6.88 5.32
N GLY A 62 5.32 -7.77 6.23
CA GLY A 62 5.91 -9.08 6.48
C GLY A 62 6.90 -9.16 7.65
N VAL A 63 7.25 -8.03 8.26
CA VAL A 63 8.08 -7.96 9.48
C VAL A 63 7.58 -6.84 10.41
N GLY A 64 7.93 -6.92 11.69
CA GLY A 64 7.58 -5.92 12.70
C GLY A 64 8.60 -4.78 12.84
N PRO A 65 8.31 -3.78 13.69
CA PRO A 65 9.22 -2.69 14.01
C PRO A 65 10.61 -3.18 14.43
N GLY A 66 11.66 -2.52 13.93
CA GLY A 66 13.06 -2.83 14.27
C GLY A 66 13.65 -4.09 13.62
N GLN A 67 12.87 -4.81 12.79
CA GLN A 67 13.35 -6.02 12.10
C GLN A 67 13.93 -5.77 10.70
N GLY A 68 13.97 -4.50 10.27
CA GLY A 68 14.50 -4.10 8.97
C GLY A 68 13.49 -4.25 7.82
N ALA A 69 14.00 -4.44 6.60
CA ALA A 69 13.20 -4.48 5.39
C ALA A 69 12.37 -5.76 5.31
N GLY A 70 11.05 -5.60 5.19
CA GLY A 70 10.13 -6.70 4.91
C GLY A 70 10.13 -7.11 3.43
N PRO A 71 9.58 -8.29 3.10
CA PRO A 71 9.49 -8.78 1.73
C PRO A 71 8.66 -7.87 0.79
N ALA A 72 7.81 -7.00 1.33
CA ALA A 72 7.01 -6.07 0.52
C ALA A 72 7.76 -4.82 0.05
N CYS A 73 8.97 -4.57 0.56
CA CYS A 73 9.77 -3.42 0.18
C CYS A 73 10.02 -3.37 -1.33
N GLY A 74 9.68 -2.24 -1.95
CA GLY A 74 9.83 -2.01 -3.39
C GLY A 74 8.71 -2.57 -4.26
N THR A 75 7.69 -3.23 -3.68
CA THR A 75 6.53 -3.68 -4.45
C THR A 75 5.68 -2.49 -4.92
N CYS A 76 5.15 -2.58 -6.15
CA CYS A 76 4.27 -1.56 -6.71
C CYS A 76 2.81 -2.02 -6.69
N TRP A 77 1.92 -1.07 -6.44
CA TRP A 77 0.48 -1.32 -6.30
C TRP A 77 -0.32 -0.26 -7.03
N GLU A 78 -1.37 -0.70 -7.72
CA GLU A 78 -2.43 0.17 -8.19
C GLU A 78 -3.52 0.24 -7.13
N LEU A 79 -3.79 1.44 -6.62
CA LEU A 79 -4.77 1.70 -5.58
C LEU A 79 -5.91 2.49 -6.18
N THR A 80 -7.15 2.11 -5.88
CA THR A 80 -8.35 2.84 -6.27
C THR A 80 -9.19 3.15 -5.04
N ILE A 81 -9.50 4.43 -4.81
CA ILE A 81 -10.41 4.87 -3.74
C ILE A 81 -11.83 5.00 -4.28
N THR A 82 -12.81 4.55 -3.51
CA THR A 82 -14.24 4.60 -3.91
C THR A 82 -15.14 5.21 -2.83
N SER A 83 -14.71 5.22 -1.57
CA SER A 83 -15.50 5.75 -0.46
C SER A 83 -14.62 6.34 0.64
N ASP A 84 -15.16 7.26 1.44
CA ASP A 84 -14.54 7.69 2.69
C ASP A 84 -14.65 6.59 3.78
N LEU A 85 -14.12 6.85 4.98
CA LEU A 85 -14.17 5.90 6.10
C LEU A 85 -15.56 5.77 6.75
N ASN A 86 -16.51 6.65 6.42
CA ASN A 86 -17.91 6.56 6.84
C ASN A 86 -18.75 5.77 5.82
N GLY A 87 -18.17 5.37 4.68
CA GLY A 87 -18.85 4.66 3.60
C GLY A 87 -19.55 5.57 2.60
N ASN A 88 -19.34 6.90 2.66
CA ASN A 88 -19.87 7.81 1.65
C ASN A 88 -19.04 7.69 0.36
N PRO A 89 -19.66 7.66 -0.83
CA PRO A 89 -18.92 7.69 -2.09
C PRO A 89 -18.04 8.93 -2.21
N VAL A 90 -16.87 8.77 -2.82
CA VAL A 90 -15.97 9.87 -3.20
C VAL A 90 -15.73 9.85 -4.71
N GLU A 91 -15.14 10.92 -5.25
CA GLU A 91 -14.66 10.89 -6.64
C GLU A 91 -13.60 9.79 -6.77
N GLN A 92 -13.86 8.79 -7.62
CA GLN A 92 -12.93 7.68 -7.80
C GLN A 92 -11.62 8.17 -8.41
N LYS A 93 -10.51 7.81 -7.76
CA LYS A 93 -9.16 8.07 -8.24
C LYS A 93 -8.33 6.80 -8.15
N THR A 94 -7.38 6.69 -9.07
CA THR A 94 -6.44 5.57 -9.13
C THR A 94 -5.02 6.09 -9.17
N VAL A 95 -4.14 5.52 -8.35
CA VAL A 95 -2.72 5.86 -8.31
C VAL A 95 -1.86 4.61 -8.25
N LYS A 96 -0.66 4.69 -8.82
CA LYS A 96 0.40 3.69 -8.62
C LYS A 96 1.30 4.16 -7.48
N VAL A 97 1.53 3.28 -6.51
CA VAL A 97 2.41 3.55 -5.36
C VAL A 97 3.52 2.50 -5.27
N THR A 98 4.62 2.88 -4.62
CA THR A 98 5.68 1.95 -4.23
C THR A 98 5.70 1.81 -2.70
N VAL A 99 5.76 0.58 -2.20
CA VAL A 99 5.87 0.31 -0.76
C VAL A 99 7.31 0.56 -0.33
N ASN A 100 7.50 1.51 0.59
CA ASN A 100 8.83 1.85 1.12
C ASN A 100 8.88 1.90 2.65
N ASN A 101 7.75 1.71 3.32
CA ASN A 101 7.69 1.83 4.77
C ASN A 101 6.71 0.83 5.40
N LEU A 102 6.78 0.73 6.72
CA LEU A 102 5.92 -0.12 7.54
C LEU A 102 4.86 0.76 8.23
N CYS A 103 3.59 0.38 8.14
CA CYS A 103 2.59 0.82 9.11
C CYS A 103 2.44 -0.24 10.22
N PRO A 104 2.98 0.00 11.42
CA PRO A 104 2.97 -0.98 12.50
C PRO A 104 1.59 -1.07 13.15
N ILE A 105 1.23 -2.25 13.69
CA ILE A 105 -0.04 -2.43 14.41
C ILE A 105 -0.07 -1.58 15.69
N ASP A 106 1.07 -1.54 16.39
CA ASP A 106 1.20 -0.77 17.62
C ASP A 106 1.05 0.72 17.32
N GLY A 107 0.20 1.40 18.09
CA GLY A 107 -0.18 2.80 17.86
C GLY A 107 -1.08 3.07 16.64
N ASN A 108 -1.24 2.13 15.69
CA ASN A 108 -2.04 2.33 14.47
C ASN A 108 -3.05 1.18 14.25
N PRO A 109 -4.20 1.19 14.95
CA PRO A 109 -5.20 0.13 14.83
C PRO A 109 -5.72 -0.11 13.41
N ILE A 110 -5.70 0.90 12.55
CA ILE A 110 -6.11 0.77 11.13
C ILE A 110 -5.17 -0.16 10.33
N CYS A 111 -3.94 -0.35 10.80
CA CYS A 111 -2.94 -1.22 10.18
C CYS A 111 -3.02 -2.68 10.66
N ASN A 112 -3.91 -2.97 11.61
CA ASN A 112 -4.28 -4.34 11.99
C ASN A 112 -5.33 -4.88 11.01
N THR A 113 -4.90 -5.56 9.95
CA THR A 113 -5.78 -6.07 8.89
C THR A 113 -6.18 -7.54 9.12
N PRO A 114 -7.44 -7.96 8.87
CA PRO A 114 -8.55 -7.12 8.43
C PRO A 114 -8.95 -6.10 9.50
N ASN A 115 -9.06 -4.83 9.11
CA ASN A 115 -9.29 -3.75 10.07
C ASN A 115 -10.79 -3.50 10.31
N SER A 116 -11.13 -2.54 11.17
CA SER A 116 -12.52 -2.18 11.50
C SER A 116 -13.34 -1.71 10.30
N TYR A 117 -12.68 -1.31 9.20
CA TYR A 117 -13.32 -0.95 7.94
C TYR A 117 -13.52 -2.15 7.02
N GLY A 118 -13.08 -3.35 7.42
CA GLY A 118 -13.12 -4.60 6.67
C GLY A 118 -12.14 -4.65 5.49
N ALA A 119 -11.09 -3.85 5.52
CA ALA A 119 -10.03 -3.88 4.52
C ALA A 119 -9.01 -4.97 4.87
N ALA A 120 -8.70 -5.83 3.90
CA ALA A 120 -7.73 -6.91 4.05
C ALA A 120 -6.27 -6.42 3.98
N ILE A 121 -6.06 -5.18 3.55
CA ILE A 121 -4.76 -4.52 3.38
C ILE A 121 -4.95 -3.02 3.65
N HIS A 122 -3.94 -2.37 4.21
CA HIS A 122 -3.97 -0.93 4.46
C HIS A 122 -2.69 -0.26 3.92
N PHE A 123 -2.88 0.88 3.26
CA PHE A 123 -1.79 1.73 2.79
C PHE A 123 -1.90 3.09 3.46
N ASP A 124 -0.82 3.51 4.10
CA ASP A 124 -0.68 4.87 4.61
C ASP A 124 0.22 5.64 3.64
N LEU A 125 -0.35 6.54 2.84
CA LEU A 125 0.33 7.14 1.70
C LEU A 125 1.13 8.37 2.13
N CYS A 126 2.34 8.50 1.61
CA CYS A 126 3.18 9.64 1.95
C CYS A 126 2.65 10.92 1.32
N LYS A 127 2.13 11.82 2.16
CA LYS A 127 1.59 13.13 1.74
C LYS A 127 2.59 13.95 0.95
N ASP A 128 3.85 13.88 1.35
CA ASP A 128 4.95 14.67 0.79
C ASP A 128 5.35 14.22 -0.62
N THR A 129 4.81 13.09 -1.12
CA THR A 129 5.00 12.58 -2.49
C THR A 129 3.85 12.93 -3.45
N GLY A 130 2.93 13.82 -3.04
CA GLY A 130 1.89 14.39 -3.92
C GLY A 130 0.55 13.65 -3.93
N VAL A 131 0.25 12.85 -2.91
CA VAL A 131 -1.01 12.06 -2.86
C VAL A 131 -2.27 12.91 -2.59
N GLN A 132 -2.16 13.98 -1.81
CA GLN A 132 -3.33 14.71 -1.27
C GLN A 132 -4.20 15.35 -2.36
N GLY A 133 -3.64 15.70 -3.53
CA GLY A 133 -4.41 16.20 -4.67
C GLY A 133 -4.74 15.16 -5.74
N ASN A 134 -4.05 14.02 -5.75
CA ASN A 134 -4.14 13.02 -6.82
C ASN A 134 -5.03 11.83 -6.48
N PHE A 135 -5.24 11.56 -5.18
CA PHE A 135 -6.01 10.41 -4.70
C PHE A 135 -7.12 10.81 -3.75
N PHE A 136 -6.86 11.78 -2.86
CA PHE A 136 -7.74 12.15 -1.76
C PHE A 136 -8.45 13.49 -2.03
N THR A 137 -9.48 13.48 -2.88
CA THR A 137 -10.12 14.72 -3.39
C THR A 137 -11.08 15.40 -2.40
N SER A 138 -11.65 14.65 -1.45
CA SER A 138 -12.62 15.18 -0.47
C SER A 138 -12.26 14.87 0.98
N THR A 139 -11.56 13.76 1.24
CA THR A 139 -11.18 13.30 2.58
C THR A 139 -9.74 12.81 2.57
N GLY A 140 -9.01 12.91 3.69
CA GLY A 140 -7.65 12.39 3.82
C GLY A 140 -7.55 10.87 4.05
N ALA A 141 -8.68 10.15 4.00
CA ALA A 141 -8.75 8.72 4.25
C ALA A 141 -9.99 8.10 3.59
N GLY A 142 -9.92 6.80 3.29
CA GLY A 142 -11.03 6.08 2.66
C GLY A 142 -10.80 4.58 2.46
N THR A 143 -11.69 3.97 1.69
CA THR A 143 -11.64 2.55 1.29
C THR A 143 -11.81 2.38 -0.21
N GLY A 144 -11.40 1.21 -0.71
CA GLY A 144 -11.53 0.84 -2.11
C GLY A 144 -10.77 -0.44 -2.40
N THR A 145 -9.95 -0.45 -3.45
CA THR A 145 -9.26 -1.65 -3.93
C THR A 145 -7.77 -1.43 -4.11
N ALA A 146 -7.00 -2.51 -3.93
CA ALA A 146 -5.58 -2.54 -4.22
C ALA A 146 -5.23 -3.78 -5.04
N GLN A 147 -4.38 -3.60 -6.04
CA GLN A 147 -3.84 -4.68 -6.86
C GLN A 147 -2.33 -4.52 -6.97
N GLN A 148 -1.58 -5.58 -6.69
CA GLN A 148 -0.14 -5.57 -6.92
C GLN A 148 0.12 -5.59 -8.44
N VAL A 149 1.02 -4.72 -8.90
CA VAL A 149 1.36 -4.56 -10.32
C VAL A 149 2.87 -4.57 -10.52
N SER A 150 3.33 -4.70 -11.76
CA SER A 150 4.72 -4.41 -12.07
C SER A 150 5.03 -2.94 -11.79
N CYS A 151 6.19 -2.70 -11.17
CA CYS A 151 6.87 -1.43 -11.28
C CYS A 151 7.26 -1.21 -12.76
#